data_AF-K1Q466-F1
#
_entry.id   AF-K1Q466-F1
#
_cell.length_a   1.000
_cell.length_b   1.000
_cell.length_c   1.000
_cell.angle_alpha   90.00
_cell.angle_beta   90.00
_cell.angle_gamma   90.00
#
_symmetry.space_group_name_H-M   'P 1'
#
loop_
_entity.id
_entity.type
_entity.pdbx_description
1 polymer ?
#
loop_
_entity_poly.entity_id
_entity_poly.type
_entity_poly.pdbx_seq_one_letter_code
_entity_poly.pdbx_strand_id
1 'polypeptide(L)' 'MGKPLAALEVFSKSLEYMKEMVLEKIQEKYEDLVIKEERIHWIVTVPAIWDEFAKQFMREAAEKIYNYYLE' A
#
# COMPACT_ATOMS: atom_id res chain seq x y z
N MET A 1 7.95 -21.40 -17.28
CA MET A 1 6.91 -20.36 -17.36
C MET A 1 6.50 -19.98 -15.94
N GLY A 2 6.23 -18.70 -15.66
CA GLY A 2 5.81 -18.23 -14.33
C GLY A 2 4.42 -18.74 -13.93
N LYS A 3 4.10 -18.66 -12.64
CA LYS A 3 2.75 -18.96 -12.13
C LYS A 3 1.86 -17.72 -12.25
N PRO A 4 0.57 -17.87 -12.60
CA PRO A 4 -0.35 -16.74 -12.60
C PRO A 4 -0.53 -16.19 -11.17
N LEU A 5 -0.66 -14.88 -11.06
CA LEU A 5 -0.92 -14.17 -9.81
C LEU A 5 -2.10 -13.23 -10.02
N ALA A 6 -2.99 -13.13 -9.04
CA ALA A 6 -4.12 -12.21 -9.10
C ALA A 6 -3.59 -10.77 -9.20
N ALA A 7 -4.19 -9.96 -10.08
CA ALA A 7 -3.80 -8.56 -10.21
C ALA A 7 -3.92 -7.83 -8.86
N LEU A 8 -5.00 -8.09 -8.09
CA LEU A 8 -5.20 -7.49 -6.78
C LEU A 8 -4.00 -7.73 -5.85
N GLU A 9 -3.41 -8.93 -5.89
CA GLU A 9 -2.21 -9.27 -5.11
C GLU A 9 -0.99 -8.45 -5.56
N VAL A 10 -0.79 -8.30 -6.87
CA VAL A 10 0.32 -7.50 -7.42
C VAL A 10 0.21 -6.04 -6.98
N PHE A 11 -0.98 -5.44 -7.09
CA PHE A 11 -1.20 -4.05 -6.70
C PHE A 11 -1.09 -3.85 -5.18
N SER A 12 -1.60 -4.79 -4.38
CA SER A 12 -1.49 -4.75 -2.92
C SER A 12 -0.02 -4.81 -2.49
N LYS A 13 0.77 -5.75 -3.03
CA LYS A 13 2.21 -5.86 -2.75
C LYS A 13 2.99 -4.63 -3.18
N SER A 14 2.59 -4.01 -4.30
CA SER A 14 3.23 -2.79 -4.78
C SER A 14 2.98 -1.61 -3.82
N LEU A 15 1.74 -1.48 -3.32
CA LEU A 15 1.36 -0.48 -2.32
C LEU A 15 2.07 -0.71 -0.97
N GLU A 16 2.13 -1.96 -0.51
CA GLU A 16 2.86 -2.36 0.71
C GLU A 16 4.34 -2.02 0.62
N TYR A 17 4.99 -2.39 -0.48
CA TYR A 17 6.40 -2.07 -0.71
C TYR A 17 6.66 -0.56 -0.70
N MET A 18 5.79 0.24 -1.34
CA MET A 18 5.92 1.70 -1.30
C MET A 18 5.79 2.26 0.12
N LYS A 19 4.86 1.73 0.92
CA LYS A 19 4.67 2.08 2.33
C LYS A 19 5.94 1.80 3.14
N GLU A 20 6.46 0.58 3.04
CA GLU A 20 7.65 0.12 3.76
C GLU A 20 8.89 0.94 3.38
N MET A 21 9.12 1.19 2.09
CA MET A 21 10.23 2.05 1.64
C MET A 21 10.16 3.46 2.22
N VAL A 22 8.95 4.03 2.37
CA VAL A 22 8.79 5.36 2.97
C VAL A 22 9.13 5.31 4.46
N LEU A 23 8.65 4.30 5.18
CA LEU A 23 8.95 4.14 6.60
C LEU A 23 10.45 3.95 6.85
N GLU A 24 11.11 3.10 6.06
CA GLU A 24 12.57 2.89 6.10
C GLU A 24 13.33 4.21 5.89
N LYS A 25 13.02 4.94 4.82
CA LYS A 25 13.68 6.23 4.53
C LYS A 25 13.48 7.28 5.60
N ILE A 26 12.33 7.28 6.28
CA ILE A 26 12.10 8.21 7.38
C ILE A 26 12.96 7.82 8.58
N GLN A 27 13.04 6.54 8.92
CA GLN A 27 13.87 6.04 10.01
C GLN A 27 15.38 6.29 9.75
N GLU A 28 15.84 6.10 8.52
CA GLU A 28 17.22 6.43 8.10
C GLU A 28 17.54 7.91 8.27
N LYS A 29 16.56 8.79 7.99
CA LYS A 29 16.74 10.24 8.07
C LYS A 29 16.66 10.79 9.49
N TYR A 30 15.89 10.13 10.37
CA TYR A 30 15.63 10.59 11.73
C TYR A 30 15.82 9.43 12.71
N GLU A 31 17.08 9.11 13.01
CA GLU A 31 17.47 7.97 13.87
C GLU A 31 16.78 8.01 15.25
N ASP A 32 16.59 9.20 15.83
CA ASP A 32 15.96 9.39 17.14
C ASP A 32 14.42 9.40 17.11
N LEU A 33 13.82 9.41 15.92
CA LEU A 33 12.37 9.50 15.75
C LEU A 33 11.76 8.12 15.52
N VAL A 34 11.17 7.56 16.57
CA VAL A 34 10.35 6.35 16.42
C VAL A 34 9.00 6.72 15.82
N ILE A 35 8.84 6.48 14.53
CA ILE A 35 7.55 6.64 13.86
C ILE A 35 6.70 5.40 14.08
N LYS A 36 5.50 5.67 14.58
CA LYS A 36 4.44 4.69 14.74
C LYS A 36 3.55 4.73 13.51
N GLU A 37 3.46 3.63 12.76
CA GLU A 37 2.69 3.56 11.51
C GLU A 37 1.23 3.96 11.73
N GLU A 38 0.65 3.61 12.88
CA GLU A 38 -0.73 3.96 13.24
C GLU A 38 -1.00 5.48 13.34
N ARG A 39 0.05 6.30 13.33
CA ARG A 39 -0.05 7.78 13.31
C ARG A 39 0.03 8.36 11.91
N ILE A 40 0.18 7.54 10.87
CA ILE A 40 0.28 7.96 9.47
C ILE A 40 -1.04 7.67 8.76
N HIS A 41 -1.53 8.65 8.00
CA HIS A 41 -2.62 8.44 7.06
C HIS A 41 -2.06 8.32 5.64
N TRP A 42 -2.30 7.16 5.01
CA TRP A 42 -1.87 6.89 3.64
C TRP A 42 -2.96 7.31 2.65
N ILE A 43 -2.57 8.08 1.63
CA ILE A 43 -3.48 8.56 0.58
C ILE A 43 -3.00 8.00 -0.75
N VAL A 44 -3.85 7.20 -1.41
CA VAL A 44 -3.62 6.74 -2.77
C VAL A 44 -4.41 7.64 -3.71
N THR A 45 -3.71 8.34 -4.61
CA THR A 45 -4.35 9.15 -5.64
C THR A 45 -4.63 8.30 -6.87
N VAL A 46 -5.77 8.53 -7.51
CA VAL A 46 -6.15 7.87 -8.76
C VAL A 46 -6.61 8.92 -9.78
N PRO A 47 -6.43 8.68 -11.09
CA PRO A 47 -6.89 9.62 -12.12
C PRO A 47 -8.41 9.79 -12.11
N ALA A 48 -8.89 11.03 -12.32
CA ALA A 48 -10.32 11.33 -12.37
C ALA A 48 -11.06 10.63 -13.53
N ILE A 49 -10.35 10.27 -14.60
CA ILE A 49 -10.89 9.59 -15.79
C ILE A 49 -11.11 8.07 -15.60
N TRP A 50 -10.68 7.51 -14.47
CA TRP A 50 -10.93 6.10 -14.18
C TRP A 50 -12.41 5.85 -13.91
N ASP A 51 -12.88 4.67 -14.31
CA ASP A 51 -14.21 4.21 -13.97
C ASP A 51 -14.31 3.81 -12.48
N GLU A 52 -15.54 3.62 -12.01
CA GLU A 52 -15.77 3.27 -10.61
C GLU A 52 -15.18 1.89 -10.25
N PHE A 53 -15.09 0.97 -11.21
CA PHE A 53 -14.47 -0.32 -10.99
C PHE A 53 -12.97 -0.20 -10.69
N ALA A 54 -12.23 0.56 -11.49
CA ALA A 54 -10.80 0.76 -11.27
C ALA A 54 -10.51 1.52 -9.97
N LYS A 55 -11.35 2.51 -9.62
CA LYS A 55 -11.27 3.19 -8.31
C LYS A 55 -11.50 2.22 -7.16
N GLN A 56 -12.52 1.38 -7.25
CA GLN A 56 -12.84 0.39 -6.23
C GLN A 56 -11.75 -0.68 -6.11
N PHE A 57 -11.20 -1.14 -7.24
CA PHE A 57 -10.09 -2.09 -7.28
C PHE A 57 -8.88 -1.57 -6.49
N MET A 58 -8.54 -0.29 -6.62
CA MET A 58 -7.44 0.31 -5.85
C MET A 58 -7.76 0.43 -4.36
N ARG A 59 -9.02 0.67 -3.98
CA ARG A 59 -9.44 0.63 -2.57
C ARG A 59 -9.26 -0.76 -2.00
N GLU A 60 -9.74 -1.79 -2.70
CA GLU A 60 -9.58 -3.18 -2.28
C GLU A 60 -8.11 -3.59 -2.18
N ALA A 61 -7.26 -3.12 -3.10
CA ALA A 61 -5.82 -3.37 -3.04
C ALA A 61 -5.19 -2.74 -1.78
N ALA A 62 -5.62 -1.53 -1.41
CA ALA A 62 -5.16 -0.87 -0.19
C ALA A 62 -5.71 -1.55 1.08
N GLU A 63 -6.99 -1.94 1.10
CA GLU A 63 -7.64 -2.62 2.23
C GLU A 63 -7.05 -4.01 2.49
N LYS A 64 -6.68 -4.73 1.42
CA LYS A 64 -6.06 -6.07 1.53
C LYS A 64 -4.76 -6.06 2.34
N ILE A 65 -3.98 -4.97 2.30
CA ILE A 65 -2.78 -4.81 3.11
C ILE A 65 -3.12 -4.85 4.61
N TYR A 66 -4.17 -4.14 5.03
CA TYR A 66 -4.58 -4.12 6.44
C TYR A 66 -5.10 -5.46 6.92
N ASN A 67 -5.89 -6.14 6.09
CA ASN A 67 -6.46 -7.44 6.44
C ASN A 67 -5.39 -8.53 6.57
N TYR A 68 -4.28 -8.42 5.84
CA TYR A 68 -3.15 -9.33 5.94
C TYR A 68 -2.48 -9.32 7.33
N TYR A 69 -2.59 -8.22 8.09
CA TYR A 69 -2.05 -8.13 9.46
C TYR A 69 -3.01 -8.65 10.54
N LEU A 70 -4.24 -9.02 10.17
CA LEU A 70 -5.27 -9.54 11.08
C LEU A 70 -5.51 -11.05 10.97
N GLU A 71 -4.93 -11.71 9.97
CA GLU A 71 -4.88 -13.16 9.78
C GLU A 71 -3.49 -13.72 10.13
#